data_AF-A0A376YFE1-F1
#
_entry.id   AF-A0A376YFE1-F1
#
_cell.length_a   1.000
_cell.length_b   1.000
_cell.length_c   1.000
_cell.angle_alpha   90.00
_cell.angle_beta   90.00
_cell.angle_gamma   90.00
#
_symmetry.space_group_name_H-M   'P 1'
#
loop_
_entity.id
_entity.type
_entity.pdbx_description
1 polymer ?
#
loop_
_entity_poly.entity_id
_entity_poly.type
_entity_poly.pdbx_seq_one_letter_code
_entity_poly.pdbx_strand_id
1 'polypeptide(L)'
;MISLLGANIDGKHYFGINWDRDVATPEIADIRNVVAGDPSPDGQGTLLIKRGIEVGHIFQLGTKYSEALKASVQGEDGRNQILTMGCYGIGVTRVVAAAIEQNYDERGIVWPDAIAPFQVAILPMNMHKSFRVQELAEKTVQRTACTRYRSAAG
;
A
#
# COMPACT_ATOMS: atom_id res chain seq x y z
N MET A 1 -25.58 -23.54 -20.34
CA MET A 1 -26.94 -23.68 -19.76
C MET A 1 -27.02 -22.84 -18.51
N ILE A 2 -27.97 -21.92 -18.43
CA ILE A 2 -28.29 -21.16 -17.22
C ILE A 2 -29.36 -21.97 -16.48
N SER A 3 -29.06 -22.39 -15.24
CA SER A 3 -30.01 -23.21 -14.47
C SER A 3 -31.26 -22.43 -14.06
N LEU A 4 -31.12 -21.15 -13.70
CA LEU A 4 -32.19 -20.28 -13.22
C LEU A 4 -31.90 -18.81 -13.59
N LEU A 5 -32.91 -18.08 -14.05
CA LEU A 5 -32.85 -16.63 -14.28
C LEU A 5 -34.14 -15.96 -13.79
N GLY A 6 -34.05 -14.74 -13.29
CA GLY A 6 -35.23 -13.91 -13.02
C GLY A 6 -36.02 -13.65 -14.31
N ALA A 7 -37.35 -13.71 -14.25
CA ALA A 7 -38.20 -13.55 -15.43
C ALA A 7 -38.50 -12.10 -15.80
N ASN A 8 -37.88 -11.13 -15.13
CA ASN A 8 -38.23 -9.70 -15.15
C ASN A 8 -39.71 -9.43 -14.77
N ILE A 9 -40.31 -10.36 -14.02
CA ILE A 9 -41.65 -10.25 -13.44
C ILE A 9 -41.50 -10.60 -11.97
N ASP A 10 -42.07 -9.76 -11.10
CA ASP A 10 -41.94 -9.93 -9.66
C ASP A 10 -42.38 -11.32 -9.20
N GLY A 11 -41.57 -11.92 -8.31
CA GLY A 11 -41.78 -13.26 -7.78
C GLY A 11 -41.66 -14.42 -8.79
N LYS A 12 -41.23 -14.20 -10.05
CA LYS A 12 -41.16 -15.25 -11.07
C LYS A 12 -39.75 -15.47 -11.64
N HIS A 13 -39.47 -16.73 -11.98
CA HIS A 13 -38.20 -17.17 -12.54
C HIS A 13 -38.41 -18.14 -13.70
N TYR A 14 -37.46 -18.18 -14.62
CA TYR A 14 -37.36 -19.17 -15.68
C TYR A 14 -36.31 -20.21 -15.32
N PHE A 15 -36.60 -21.48 -15.62
CA PHE A 15 -35.71 -22.61 -15.39
C PHE A 15 -35.22 -23.21 -16.71
N GLY A 16 -33.99 -23.73 -16.72
CA GLY A 16 -33.44 -24.46 -17.88
C GLY A 16 -33.21 -23.58 -19.12
N ILE A 17 -32.86 -22.31 -18.90
CA ILE A 17 -32.56 -21.35 -19.97
C ILE A 17 -31.24 -21.71 -20.66
N ASN A 18 -31.20 -21.49 -21.97
CA ASN A 18 -29.99 -21.59 -22.76
C ASN A 18 -29.72 -20.30 -23.52
N TRP A 19 -28.45 -19.89 -23.47
CA TRP A 19 -27.90 -18.88 -24.37
C TRP A 19 -28.18 -19.27 -25.82
N ASP A 20 -28.38 -18.26 -26.66
CA ASP A 20 -28.71 -18.30 -28.09
C ASP A 20 -30.05 -18.94 -28.46
N ARG A 21 -30.58 -19.86 -27.63
CA ARG A 21 -31.93 -20.43 -27.80
C ARG A 21 -33.03 -19.52 -27.26
N ASP A 22 -32.90 -19.10 -26.00
CA ASP A 22 -33.96 -18.34 -25.30
C ASP A 22 -33.59 -16.86 -25.11
N VAL A 23 -32.29 -16.56 -25.09
CA VAL A 23 -31.74 -15.21 -24.91
C VAL A 23 -30.42 -15.09 -25.66
N ALA A 24 -30.21 -13.98 -26.35
CA ALA A 24 -28.96 -13.73 -27.06
C ALA A 24 -27.78 -13.71 -26.08
N THR A 25 -26.66 -14.33 -26.47
CA THR A 25 -25.42 -14.25 -25.70
C THR A 25 -24.95 -12.78 -25.64
N PRO A 26 -24.78 -12.20 -24.43
CA PRO A 26 -24.30 -10.84 -24.29
C PRO A 26 -22.81 -10.75 -24.60
N GLU A 27 -22.27 -9.53 -24.62
CA GLU A 27 -20.82 -9.33 -24.60
C GLU A 27 -20.21 -10.02 -23.38
N ILE A 28 -19.19 -10.83 -23.62
CA ILE A 28 -18.46 -11.53 -22.57
C ILE A 28 -17.30 -10.65 -22.12
N ALA A 29 -17.27 -10.32 -20.83
CA ALA A 29 -16.21 -9.54 -20.21
C ALA A 29 -15.84 -10.12 -18.83
N ASP A 30 -14.64 -9.81 -18.36
CA ASP A 30 -14.22 -10.15 -17.00
C ASP A 30 -14.83 -9.17 -15.99
N ILE A 31 -15.93 -9.61 -15.38
CA ILE A 31 -16.77 -8.78 -14.50
C ILE A 31 -16.93 -9.36 -13.09
N ARG A 32 -16.31 -10.52 -12.81
CA ARG A 32 -16.37 -11.14 -11.49
C ARG A 32 -15.07 -10.86 -10.74
N ASN A 33 -15.17 -10.79 -9.42
CA ASN A 33 -13.96 -10.87 -8.61
C ASN A 33 -13.41 -12.30 -8.64
N VAL A 34 -12.09 -12.40 -8.58
CA VAL A 34 -11.40 -13.67 -8.36
C VAL A 34 -11.70 -14.19 -6.95
N VAL A 35 -11.68 -15.52 -6.81
CA VAL A 35 -11.79 -16.20 -5.52
C VAL A 35 -10.50 -16.98 -5.24
N ALA A 36 -10.22 -17.25 -3.96
CA ALA A 36 -9.04 -18.03 -3.60
C ALA A 36 -9.11 -19.42 -4.25
N GLY A 37 -8.02 -19.85 -4.89
CA GLY A 37 -7.95 -21.10 -5.65
C GLY A 37 -8.30 -20.98 -7.13
N ASP A 38 -8.76 -19.82 -7.62
CA ASP A 38 -8.91 -19.59 -9.06
C ASP A 38 -7.55 -19.78 -9.76
N PRO A 39 -7.54 -20.28 -11.02
CA PRO A 39 -6.31 -20.40 -11.79
C PRO A 39 -5.68 -19.03 -12.03
N SER A 40 -4.36 -18.96 -11.92
CA SER A 40 -3.63 -17.73 -12.19
C SER A 40 -3.80 -17.30 -13.65
N PRO A 41 -4.00 -16.00 -13.95
CA PRO A 41 -4.17 -15.51 -15.32
C PRO A 41 -2.91 -15.67 -16.19
N ASP A 42 -1.74 -15.91 -15.59
CA ASP A 42 -0.50 -16.24 -16.30
C ASP A 42 -0.36 -17.75 -16.63
N GLY A 43 -1.35 -18.55 -16.26
CA GLY A 43 -1.40 -20.00 -16.46
C GLY A 43 -0.64 -20.82 -15.41
N GLN A 44 0.01 -20.18 -14.44
CA GLN A 44 0.92 -20.84 -13.50
C GLN A 44 0.36 -20.85 -12.07
N GLY A 45 -0.19 -21.99 -11.65
CA GLY A 45 -0.69 -22.18 -10.28
C GLY A 45 -2.04 -21.51 -10.00
N THR A 46 -2.29 -21.16 -8.74
CA THR A 46 -3.59 -20.66 -8.26
C THR A 46 -3.46 -19.41 -7.41
N LEU A 47 -4.49 -18.55 -7.45
CA LEU A 47 -4.52 -17.28 -6.74
C LEU A 47 -4.70 -17.46 -5.23
N LEU A 48 -3.88 -16.73 -4.46
CA LEU A 48 -4.00 -16.58 -3.02
C LEU A 48 -4.45 -15.16 -2.69
N ILE A 49 -5.43 -15.01 -1.80
CA ILE A 49 -5.94 -13.69 -1.38
C ILE A 49 -5.35 -13.36 0.00
N LYS A 50 -4.65 -12.23 0.08
CA LYS A 50 -4.08 -11.69 1.32
C LYS A 50 -4.62 -10.29 1.57
N ARG A 51 -4.61 -9.88 2.84
CA ARG A 51 -4.92 -8.49 3.22
C ARG A 51 -3.63 -7.66 3.15
N GLY A 52 -3.75 -6.44 2.64
CA GLY A 52 -2.65 -5.48 2.57
C GLY A 52 -3.17 -4.07 2.82
N ILE A 53 -2.29 -3.20 3.31
CA ILE A 53 -2.54 -1.78 3.45
C ILE A 53 -1.80 -1.09 2.31
N GLU A 54 -2.52 -0.38 1.45
CA GLU A 54 -1.90 0.41 0.38
C GLU A 54 -1.20 1.63 0.99
N VAL A 55 0.13 1.60 0.99
CA VAL A 55 0.99 2.70 1.49
C VAL A 55 1.47 3.64 0.39
N GLY A 56 1.32 3.26 -0.88
CA GLY A 56 1.67 4.08 -2.02
C GLY A 56 1.12 3.51 -3.32
N HIS A 57 1.07 4.37 -4.34
CA HIS A 57 0.52 4.07 -5.65
C HIS A 57 1.31 4.82 -6.72
N ILE A 58 1.56 4.15 -7.83
CA ILE A 58 2.16 4.73 -9.04
C ILE A 58 1.16 4.69 -10.18
N PHE A 59 1.00 5.79 -10.91
CA PHE A 59 0.08 5.89 -12.02
C PHE A 59 0.79 6.41 -13.27
N GLN A 60 0.58 5.73 -14.40
CA GLN A 60 0.85 6.30 -15.71
C GLN A 60 -0.38 7.10 -16.12
N LEU A 61 -0.29 8.43 -16.01
CA LEU A 61 -1.42 9.33 -16.30
C LEU A 61 -1.59 9.59 -17.80
N GLY A 62 -0.56 9.28 -18.59
CA GLY A 62 -0.55 9.57 -20.02
C GLY A 62 -0.70 11.07 -20.26
N THR A 63 -1.59 11.45 -21.18
CA THR A 63 -1.81 12.84 -21.57
C THR A 63 -3.06 13.46 -20.94
N LYS A 64 -3.79 12.71 -20.09
CA LYS A 64 -5.10 13.12 -19.54
C LYS A 64 -5.13 14.54 -18.97
N TYR A 65 -4.09 14.91 -18.20
CA TYR A 65 -4.02 16.23 -17.57
C TYR A 65 -3.33 17.27 -18.45
N SER A 66 -2.28 16.88 -19.17
CA SER A 66 -1.54 17.78 -20.02
C SER A 66 -2.36 18.28 -21.22
N GLU A 67 -3.25 17.46 -21.78
CA GLU A 67 -4.23 17.90 -22.79
C GLU A 67 -5.21 18.92 -22.21
N ALA A 68 -5.83 18.60 -21.07
CA ALA A 68 -6.82 19.45 -20.43
C ALA A 68 -6.23 20.81 -19.99
N LEU A 69 -4.98 20.81 -19.52
CA LEU A 69 -4.28 22.01 -19.05
C LEU A 69 -3.47 22.71 -20.15
N LYS A 70 -3.46 22.18 -21.38
CA LYS A 70 -2.65 22.67 -22.51
C LYS A 70 -1.14 22.75 -22.16
N ALA A 71 -0.65 21.77 -21.40
CA ALA A 71 0.76 21.67 -21.04
C ALA A 71 1.53 20.96 -22.18
N SER A 72 2.14 21.76 -23.04
CA SER A 72 2.94 21.30 -24.18
C SER A 72 4.37 21.86 -24.13
N VAL A 73 5.29 21.14 -24.78
CA VAL A 73 6.67 21.57 -25.01
C VAL A 73 7.00 21.47 -26.49
N GLN A 74 7.99 22.23 -26.97
CA GLN A 74 8.48 22.08 -28.33
C GLN A 74 9.37 20.85 -28.43
N GLY A 75 8.99 19.90 -29.28
CA GLY A 75 9.78 18.71 -29.58
C GLY A 75 10.99 19.01 -30.46
N GLU A 76 11.86 18.03 -30.64
CA GLU A 76 13.06 18.14 -31.48
C GLU A 76 12.75 18.43 -32.96
N ASP A 77 11.56 18.04 -33.42
CA ASP A 77 11.03 18.33 -34.76
C ASP A 77 10.41 19.73 -34.87
N GLY A 78 10.49 20.53 -33.81
CA GLY A 78 9.91 21.87 -33.72
C GLY A 78 8.40 21.88 -33.51
N ARG A 79 7.74 20.72 -33.41
CA ARG A 79 6.28 20.62 -33.21
C ARG A 79 5.92 20.67 -31.74
N ASN A 80 4.70 21.10 -31.48
CA ASN A 80 4.18 21.15 -30.12
C ASN A 80 3.79 19.74 -29.66
N GLN A 81 4.47 19.23 -28.63
CA GLN A 81 4.24 17.90 -28.06
C GLN A 81 3.56 18.03 -26.71
N ILE A 82 2.45 17.30 -26.52
CA ILE A 82 1.78 17.20 -25.23
C ILE A 82 2.62 16.33 -24.29
N LEU A 83 2.80 16.79 -23.05
CA LEU A 83 3.60 16.07 -22.06
C LEU A 83 2.94 14.75 -21.64
N THR A 84 3.70 13.66 -21.66
CA THR A 84 3.28 12.41 -21.01
C THR A 84 3.60 12.48 -19.52
N MET A 85 2.61 12.16 -18.68
CA MET A 85 2.70 12.35 -17.24
C MET A 85 2.67 11.03 -16.48
N GLY A 86 3.41 10.99 -15.37
CA GLY A 86 3.32 9.97 -14.33
C GLY A 86 3.09 10.63 -12.98
N CYS A 87 2.49 9.88 -12.05
CA CYS A 87 2.29 10.32 -10.66
C CYS A 87 2.75 9.22 -9.70
N TYR A 88 3.37 9.65 -8.61
CA TYR A 88 3.92 8.77 -7.58
C TYR A 88 3.48 9.31 -6.23
N GLY A 89 2.73 8.50 -5.48
CA GLY A 89 2.19 8.88 -4.17
C GLY A 89 2.60 7.89 -3.09
N ILE A 90 3.03 8.40 -1.93
CA ILE A 90 3.28 7.63 -0.71
C ILE A 90 2.55 8.32 0.45
N GLY A 91 1.74 7.56 1.19
CA GLY A 91 1.06 8.04 2.38
C GLY A 91 2.00 8.05 3.58
N VAL A 92 2.79 9.11 3.76
CA VAL A 92 3.83 9.18 4.82
C VAL A 92 3.28 8.86 6.21
N THR A 93 2.15 9.44 6.60
CA THR A 93 1.51 9.13 7.90
C THR A 93 0.94 7.71 7.94
N ARG A 94 0.44 7.20 6.81
CA ARG A 94 -0.06 5.83 6.70
C ARG A 94 1.05 4.80 6.80
N VAL A 95 2.25 5.09 6.29
CA VAL A 95 3.43 4.22 6.43
C VAL A 95 3.75 3.96 7.90
N VAL A 96 3.71 5.00 8.74
CA VAL A 96 3.95 4.87 10.19
C VAL A 96 2.91 3.94 10.82
N ALA A 97 1.62 4.14 10.53
CA ALA A 97 0.55 3.28 11.05
C ALA A 97 0.67 1.84 10.53
N ALA A 98 0.98 1.64 9.26
CA ALA A 98 1.17 0.33 8.65
C ALA A 98 2.38 -0.41 9.25
N ALA A 99 3.46 0.30 9.58
CA ALA A 99 4.62 -0.28 10.24
C ALA A 99 4.25 -0.78 11.65
N ILE A 100 3.44 -0.03 12.40
CA ILE A 100 2.94 -0.47 13.71
C ILE A 100 2.03 -1.69 13.56
N GLU A 101 1.06 -1.65 12.63
CA GLU A 101 0.11 -2.76 12.40
C GLU A 101 0.81 -4.08 12.04
N GLN A 102 1.95 -4.02 11.35
CA GLN A 102 2.74 -5.20 11.00
C GLN A 102 3.73 -5.62 12.11
N ASN A 103 4.08 -4.73 13.04
CA ASN A 103 5.16 -4.94 14.01
C ASN A 103 4.73 -4.49 15.41
N TYR A 104 3.99 -5.35 16.11
CA TYR A 104 3.62 -5.16 17.50
C TYR A 104 3.56 -6.48 18.25
N ASP A 105 3.68 -6.41 19.57
CA ASP A 105 3.49 -7.53 20.49
C ASP A 105 2.65 -7.11 21.70
N GLU A 106 2.52 -8.00 22.69
CA GLU A 106 1.76 -7.74 23.92
C GLU A 106 2.31 -6.56 24.76
N ARG A 107 3.57 -6.14 24.51
CA ARG A 107 4.26 -5.05 25.23
C ARG A 107 4.23 -3.73 24.47
N GLY A 108 3.73 -3.73 23.23
CA GLY A 108 3.50 -2.53 22.44
C GLY A 108 4.14 -2.58 21.06
N ILE A 109 4.60 -1.42 20.60
CA ILE A 109 5.11 -1.22 19.24
C ILE A 109 6.54 -1.77 19.13
N VAL A 110 6.79 -2.56 18.09
CA VAL A 110 8.13 -3.00 17.70
C VAL A 110 8.56 -2.18 16.47
N TRP A 111 9.22 -1.05 16.71
CA TRP A 111 9.66 -0.20 15.61
C TRP A 111 10.76 -0.85 14.77
N PRO A 112 10.66 -0.80 13.42
CA PRO A 112 11.81 -1.06 12.57
C PRO A 112 12.94 -0.06 12.85
N ASP A 113 14.20 -0.51 12.82
CA ASP A 113 15.39 0.30 13.18
C ASP A 113 15.46 1.65 12.46
N ALA A 114 15.00 1.70 11.20
CA ALA A 114 15.04 2.90 10.37
C ALA A 114 14.07 4.01 10.81
N ILE A 115 12.99 3.66 11.50
CA ILE A 115 11.93 4.62 11.88
C ILE A 115 11.68 4.66 13.39
N ALA A 116 12.47 3.92 14.17
CA ALA A 116 12.41 3.98 15.63
C ALA A 116 12.71 5.42 16.11
N PRO A 117 11.88 5.99 17.00
CA PRO A 117 12.04 7.38 17.45
C PRO A 117 13.37 7.58 18.19
N PHE A 118 13.80 6.55 18.93
CA PHE A 118 15.08 6.47 19.61
C PHE A 118 15.59 5.03 19.54
N GLN A 119 16.91 4.84 19.44
CA GLN A 119 17.52 3.50 19.43
C GLN A 119 17.65 2.90 20.84
N VAL A 120 17.81 3.75 21.86
CA VAL A 120 17.97 3.33 23.26
C VAL A 120 17.25 4.33 24.15
N ALA A 121 16.51 3.83 25.15
CA ALA A 121 15.93 4.62 26.24
C ALA A 121 16.67 4.31 27.55
N ILE A 122 17.15 5.35 28.24
CA ILE A 122 17.88 5.22 29.51
C ILE A 122 16.93 5.62 30.64
N LEU A 123 16.65 4.67 31.55
CA LEU A 123 15.68 4.83 32.64
C LEU A 123 16.40 4.71 34.01
N PRO A 124 16.89 5.84 34.59
CA PRO A 124 17.57 5.80 35.88
C PRO A 124 16.58 5.65 37.04
N MET A 125 16.70 4.55 37.79
CA MET A 125 15.84 4.27 38.93
C MET A 125 16.25 5.11 40.16
N ASN A 126 15.29 5.80 40.78
CA ASN A 126 15.51 6.62 41.99
C ASN A 126 16.65 7.66 41.86
N MET A 127 16.77 8.31 40.70
CA MET A 127 17.85 9.26 40.39
C MET A 127 18.07 10.35 41.47
N HIS A 128 16.98 10.85 42.07
CA HIS A 128 17.02 11.86 43.12
C HIS A 128 17.61 11.37 44.46
N LYS A 129 17.75 10.05 44.68
CA LYS A 129 18.28 9.46 45.92
C LYS A 129 19.77 9.13 45.83
N SER A 130 20.37 9.17 44.64
CA SER A 130 21.75 8.76 44.45
C SER A 130 22.45 9.60 43.39
N PHE A 131 23.39 10.42 43.86
CA PHE A 131 24.27 11.21 42.99
C PHE A 131 25.03 10.33 41.99
N ARG A 132 25.46 9.11 42.39
CA ARG A 132 26.14 8.16 41.50
C ARG A 132 25.25 7.68 40.36
N VAL A 133 23.96 7.46 40.61
CA VAL A 133 23.00 7.04 39.57
C VAL A 133 22.77 8.18 38.59
N GLN A 134 22.61 9.41 39.10
CA GLN A 134 22.47 10.60 38.28
C GLN A 134 23.68 10.81 37.35
N GLU A 135 24.89 10.84 37.92
CA GLU A 135 26.12 11.05 37.15
C GLU A 135 26.30 9.97 36.07
N LEU A 136 26.06 8.71 36.41
CA LEU A 136 26.21 7.60 35.45
C LEU A 136 25.16 7.67 34.32
N ALA A 137 23.91 8.02 34.63
CA ALA A 137 22.87 8.15 33.63
C ALA A 137 23.18 9.27 32.63
N GLU A 138 23.54 10.46 33.12
CA GLU A 138 23.93 11.61 32.30
C GLU A 138 25.15 11.27 31.42
N LYS A 139 26.19 10.65 32.00
CA LYS A 139 27.38 10.20 31.26
C LYS A 139 27.03 9.17 30.18
N THR A 140 26.09 8.28 30.44
CA THR A 140 25.65 7.25 29.47
C THR A 140 24.88 7.89 28.33
N VAL A 141 23.97 8.83 28.59
CA VAL A 141 23.29 9.63 27.55
C VAL A 141 24.33 10.33 26.66
N GLN A 142 25.29 11.04 27.27
CA GLN A 142 26.36 11.76 26.56
C GLN A 142 27.17 10.83 25.63
N ARG A 143 27.57 9.66 26.14
CA ARG A 143 28.34 8.67 25.38
C ARG A 143 27.55 8.15 24.20
N THR A 144 26.29 7.78 24.41
CA THR A 144 25.43 7.18 23.38
C THR A 144 25.11 8.20 22.27
N ALA A 145 24.92 9.47 22.63
CA ALA A 145 24.79 10.57 21.67
C ALA A 145 26.07 10.78 20.84
N CYS A 146 27.25 10.75 21.47
CA CYS A 146 28.53 10.99 20.80
C CYS A 146 28.94 9.84 19.86
N THR A 147 28.66 8.58 20.24
CA THR A 147 28.92 7.41 19.39
C THR A 147 28.11 7.45 18.09
N ARG A 148 26.88 7.98 18.12
CA ARG A 148 26.01 8.10 16.95
C ARG A 148 26.52 9.11 15.91
N TYR A 149 27.15 10.20 16.35
CA TYR A 149 27.77 11.19 15.45
C TYR A 149 28.95 10.63 14.65
N ARG A 150 29.61 9.58 15.15
CA ARG A 150 30.75 8.95 14.46
C ARG A 150 30.35 7.84 13.49
N SER A 151 29.23 7.15 13.71
CA SER A 151 28.79 6.07 12.80
C SER A 151 27.90 6.55 11.64
N ALA A 152 27.30 7.73 11.73
CA ALA A 152 26.49 8.32 10.65
C ALA A 152 27.30 9.17 9.65
N ALA A 153 28.61 9.32 9.88
CA ALA A 153 29.55 10.08 9.03
C ALA A 153 30.47 9.17 8.19
N GLY A 154 30.11 7.88 8.05
CA GLY A 154 30.82 6.89 7.24
C GLY A 154 29.93 6.33 6.16
#